data_AF-A0A0Q4QPB6-F1
#
_entry.id   AF-A0A0Q4QPB6-F1
#
_cell.length_a   1.000
_cell.length_b   1.000
_cell.length_c   1.000
_cell.angle_alpha   90.00
_cell.angle_beta   90.00
_cell.angle_gamma   90.00
#
_symmetry.space_group_name_H-M   'P 1'
#
loop_
_entity.id
_entity.type
_entity.pdbx_description
1 polymer ?
#
loop_
_entity_poly.entity_id
_entity_poly.type
_entity_poly.pdbx_seq_one_letter_code
_entity_poly.pdbx_strand_id
1 'polypeptide(L)'
;MDALTKVIFKSGISFSESFQFRLREVVVTLTVSDIVKEHRKTASKEEFKNTVNHIKKANKLLALRFIKGMGQKQAIENFYGNERAKKLEYVMMSTSYTNEPVPFRVGEGDCWILERQNEKCYLYRHGEEKSVSCTIDQLFERMLDFDLELLEIDIPNLKPN
;
A
#
# COMPACT_ATOMS: atom_id res chain seq x y z
N MET A 1 22.84 -9.57 14.61
CA MET A 1 21.45 -9.05 14.67
C MET A 1 21.45 -7.58 14.25
N ASP A 2 20.74 -7.23 13.18
CA ASP A 2 20.64 -5.86 12.67
C ASP A 2 19.79 -4.95 13.57
N ALA A 3 19.84 -3.64 13.30
CA ALA A 3 19.20 -2.62 14.13
C ALA A 3 17.67 -2.74 14.17
N LEU A 4 17.03 -3.09 13.05
CA LEU A 4 15.59 -3.26 12.97
C LEU A 4 15.13 -4.45 13.81
N THR A 5 15.80 -5.60 13.67
CA THR A 5 15.55 -6.80 14.48
C THR A 5 15.70 -6.50 15.98
N LYS A 6 16.75 -5.76 16.37
CA LYS A 6 16.96 -5.36 17.77
C LYS A 6 15.81 -4.48 18.31
N VAL A 7 15.34 -3.52 17.51
CA VAL A 7 14.26 -2.62 17.92
C VAL A 7 12.96 -3.38 18.08
N ILE A 8 12.60 -4.25 17.13
CA ILE A 8 11.37 -5.06 17.19
C ILE A 8 11.35 -5.98 18.42
N PHE A 9 12.47 -6.63 18.72
CA PHE A 9 12.61 -7.45 19.93
C PHE A 9 12.38 -6.62 21.21
N LYS A 10 13.01 -5.44 21.30
CA LYS A 10 12.85 -4.53 22.45
C LYS A 10 11.43 -3.99 22.61
N SER A 11 10.70 -3.85 21.51
CA SER A 11 9.29 -3.43 21.52
C SER A 11 8.33 -4.55 21.93
N GLY A 12 8.83 -5.76 22.26
CA GLY A 12 8.01 -6.88 22.71
C GLY A 12 7.10 -7.45 21.63
N ILE A 13 7.49 -7.32 20.36
CA ILE A 13 6.79 -7.87 19.19
C ILE A 13 7.37 -9.25 18.90
N SER A 14 6.50 -10.25 18.75
CA SER A 14 6.95 -11.60 18.41
C SER A 14 7.33 -11.67 16.94
N PHE A 15 8.48 -12.27 16.63
CA PHE A 15 8.87 -12.54 15.25
C PHE A 15 7.99 -13.60 14.57
N SER A 16 7.26 -14.40 15.35
CA SER A 16 6.29 -15.38 14.85
C SER A 16 4.89 -14.79 14.62
N GLU A 17 4.66 -13.54 15.03
CA GLU A 17 3.39 -12.86 14.75
C GLU A 17 3.22 -12.73 13.23
N SER A 18 2.01 -12.99 12.73
CA SER A 18 1.74 -13.10 11.30
C SER A 18 0.63 -12.17 10.85
N PHE A 19 0.77 -11.63 9.65
CA PHE A 19 -0.26 -10.87 8.96
C PHE A 19 -0.73 -11.63 7.73
N GLN A 20 -2.03 -11.54 7.47
CA GLN A 20 -2.65 -12.07 6.26
C GLN A 20 -3.03 -10.90 5.34
N PHE A 21 -2.68 -11.04 4.07
CA PHE A 21 -2.98 -10.08 3.01
C PHE A 21 -3.73 -10.82 1.91
N ARG A 22 -4.91 -10.32 1.54
CA ARG A 22 -5.66 -10.84 0.40
C ARG A 22 -5.29 -10.03 -0.85
N LEU A 23 -4.86 -10.72 -1.90
CA LEU A 23 -4.51 -10.18 -3.20
C LEU A 23 -5.32 -10.96 -4.24
N ARG A 24 -6.44 -10.39 -4.71
CA ARG A 24 -7.47 -11.11 -5.48
C ARG A 24 -7.92 -12.38 -4.74
N GLU A 25 -7.81 -13.54 -5.38
CA GLU A 25 -8.18 -14.84 -4.84
C GLU A 25 -7.09 -15.47 -3.96
N VAL A 26 -5.91 -14.85 -3.86
CA VAL A 26 -4.76 -15.40 -3.14
C VAL A 26 -4.63 -14.76 -1.76
N VAL A 27 -4.46 -15.58 -0.73
CA VAL A 27 -4.14 -15.12 0.63
C VAL A 27 -2.66 -15.37 0.90
N VAL A 28 -1.91 -14.30 1.11
CA VAL A 28 -0.49 -14.32 1.48
C VAL A 28 -0.38 -14.16 2.99
N THR A 29 0.30 -15.07 3.66
CA THR A 29 0.63 -14.96 5.09
C THR A 29 2.10 -14.67 5.24
N LEU A 30 2.45 -13.57 5.92
CA LEU A 30 3.84 -13.21 6.24
C LEU A 30 4.02 -13.07 7.74
N THR A 31 5.10 -13.64 8.28
CA THR A 31 5.50 -13.39 9.67
C THR A 31 6.27 -12.07 9.78
N VAL A 32 6.34 -11.49 10.98
CA VAL A 32 7.23 -10.36 11.27
C VAL A 32 8.68 -10.70 10.90
N SER A 33 9.11 -11.95 11.08
CA SER A 33 10.44 -12.40 10.64
C SER A 33 10.65 -12.26 9.14
N ASP A 34 9.68 -12.70 8.33
CA ASP A 34 9.76 -12.64 6.87
C ASP A 34 9.83 -11.18 6.40
N ILE A 35 8.99 -10.33 6.98
CA ILE A 35 8.90 -8.91 6.66
C ILE A 35 10.21 -8.18 6.95
N VAL A 36 10.78 -8.41 8.14
CA VAL A 36 12.02 -7.75 8.57
C VAL A 36 13.21 -8.22 7.73
N LYS A 37 13.28 -9.52 7.43
CA LYS A 37 14.35 -10.09 6.60
C LYS A 37 14.31 -9.54 5.19
N GLU A 38 13.13 -9.42 4.60
CA GLU A 38 13.01 -8.94 3.22
C GLU A 38 13.26 -7.44 3.14
N HIS A 39 12.68 -6.64 4.03
CA HIS A 39 12.93 -5.19 4.07
C HIS A 39 14.42 -4.87 4.22
N ARG A 40 15.16 -5.67 4.98
CA ARG A 40 16.61 -5.51 5.09
C ARG A 40 17.35 -5.70 3.76
N LYS A 41 16.84 -6.54 2.86
CA LYS A 41 17.46 -6.80 1.55
C LYS A 41 17.08 -5.75 0.53
N THR A 42 15.82 -5.30 0.55
CA THR A 42 15.23 -4.49 -0.52
C THR A 42 15.25 -3.00 -0.24
N ALA A 43 15.21 -2.57 1.02
CA ALA A 43 15.20 -1.16 1.36
C ALA A 43 16.54 -0.48 1.06
N SER A 44 16.46 0.77 0.58
CA SER A 44 17.63 1.64 0.54
C SER A 44 18.17 1.91 1.95
N LYS A 45 19.43 2.33 2.03
CA LYS A 45 20.08 2.66 3.31
C LYS A 45 19.32 3.73 4.10
N GLU A 46 18.73 4.70 3.40
CA GLU A 46 17.95 5.78 4.00
C GLU A 46 16.59 5.30 4.50
N GLU A 47 15.84 4.56 3.68
CA GLU A 47 14.57 3.95 4.09
C GLU A 47 14.73 3.03 5.30
N PHE A 48 15.78 2.22 5.30
CA PHE A 48 16.08 1.33 6.43
C PHE A 48 16.35 2.12 7.71
N LYS A 49 17.14 3.20 7.62
CA LYS A 49 17.42 4.09 8.76
C LYS A 49 16.14 4.75 9.28
N ASN A 50 15.29 5.24 8.39
CA ASN A 50 14.02 5.88 8.74
C ASN A 50 13.08 4.88 9.41
N THR A 51 12.96 3.67 8.87
CA THR A 51 12.17 2.56 9.45
C THR A 51 12.60 2.27 10.89
N VAL A 52 13.90 2.12 11.14
CA VAL A 52 14.45 1.90 12.48
C VAL A 52 14.09 3.06 13.42
N ASN A 53 14.24 4.30 12.97
CA ASN A 53 13.94 5.49 13.77
C ASN A 53 12.44 5.60 14.12
N HIS A 54 11.55 5.29 13.18
CA HIS A 54 10.10 5.32 13.40
C HIS A 54 9.68 4.27 14.42
N ILE A 55 10.07 3.01 14.22
CA ILE A 55 9.68 1.92 15.12
C ILE A 55 10.27 2.13 16.52
N LYS A 56 11.51 2.65 16.63
CA LYS A 56 12.14 2.95 17.92
C LYS A 56 11.36 3.95 18.77
N LYS A 57 10.63 4.89 18.14
CA LYS A 57 9.81 5.91 18.81
C LYS A 57 8.35 5.50 18.97
N ALA A 58 7.92 4.43 18.30
CA ALA A 58 6.55 3.98 18.31
C ALA A 58 6.23 3.12 19.54
N ASN A 59 4.99 3.20 20.02
CA ASN A 59 4.47 2.19 20.93
C ASN A 59 4.25 0.86 20.18
N LYS A 60 4.02 -0.24 20.91
CA LYS A 60 3.86 -1.58 20.33
C LYS A 60 2.78 -1.64 19.23
N LEU A 61 1.63 -1.00 19.44
CA LEU A 61 0.52 -1.00 18.46
C LEU A 61 0.91 -0.29 17.16
N LEU A 62 1.52 0.90 17.27
CA LEU A 62 1.98 1.67 16.11
C LEU A 62 3.10 0.94 15.36
N ALA A 63 4.04 0.32 16.10
CA ALA A 63 5.09 -0.49 15.51
C ALA A 63 4.52 -1.70 14.74
N LEU A 64 3.53 -2.41 15.30
CA LEU A 64 2.85 -3.51 14.61
C LEU A 64 2.12 -3.05 13.34
N ARG A 65 1.43 -1.91 13.39
CA ARG A 65 0.79 -1.32 12.20
C ARG A 65 1.81 -0.97 11.12
N PHE A 66 2.95 -0.40 11.53
CA PHE A 66 4.03 -0.07 10.60
C PHE A 66 4.59 -1.33 9.93
N ILE A 67 4.87 -2.39 10.71
CA ILE A 67 5.36 -3.67 10.18
C ILE A 67 4.30 -4.33 9.28
N LYS A 68 3.02 -4.26 9.63
CA LYS A 68 1.92 -4.74 8.77
C LYS A 68 1.93 -4.02 7.42
N GLY A 69 2.09 -2.70 7.41
CA GLY A 69 2.20 -1.92 6.17
C GLY A 69 3.42 -2.32 5.31
N MET A 70 4.57 -2.58 5.94
CA MET A 70 5.74 -3.12 5.25
C MET A 70 5.45 -4.48 4.62
N GLY A 71 4.80 -5.38 5.36
CA GLY A 71 4.42 -6.70 4.85
C GLY A 71 3.40 -6.63 3.72
N GLN A 72 2.47 -5.67 3.77
CA GLN A 72 1.50 -5.45 2.69
C GLN A 72 2.20 -5.00 1.41
N LYS A 73 3.13 -4.04 1.51
CA LYS A 73 3.96 -3.60 0.36
C LYS A 73 4.73 -4.77 -0.24
N GLN A 74 5.41 -5.55 0.60
CA GLN A 74 6.15 -6.73 0.17
C GLN A 74 5.25 -7.77 -0.51
N ALA A 75 4.06 -8.04 0.04
CA ALA A 75 3.13 -9.01 -0.54
C ALA A 75 2.67 -8.57 -1.94
N ILE A 76 2.36 -7.28 -2.12
CA ILE A 76 1.96 -6.70 -3.41
C ILE A 76 3.10 -6.74 -4.41
N GLU A 77 4.31 -6.31 -4.02
CA GLU A 77 5.50 -6.34 -4.88
C GLU A 77 5.85 -7.75 -5.34
N ASN A 78 5.73 -8.75 -4.46
CA ASN A 78 6.01 -10.14 -4.81
C ASN A 78 4.93 -10.75 -5.71
N PHE A 79 3.66 -10.36 -5.54
CA PHE A 79 2.55 -10.91 -6.33
C PHE A 79 2.46 -10.29 -7.71
N TYR A 80 2.52 -8.96 -7.80
CA TYR A 80 2.33 -8.22 -9.05
C TYR A 80 3.65 -7.84 -9.74
N GLY A 81 4.77 -7.82 -9.01
CA GLY A 81 6.04 -7.26 -9.47
C GLY A 81 6.20 -5.79 -9.10
N ASN A 82 7.45 -5.35 -8.94
CA ASN A 82 7.82 -4.03 -8.40
C ASN A 82 7.26 -2.86 -9.23
N GLU A 83 7.35 -2.92 -10.56
CA GLU A 83 6.83 -1.84 -11.42
C GLU A 83 5.31 -1.63 -11.27
N ARG A 84 4.56 -2.70 -11.07
CA ARG A 84 3.09 -2.65 -10.97
C ARG A 84 2.64 -2.26 -9.57
N ALA A 85 3.34 -2.71 -8.54
CA ALA A 85 3.15 -2.22 -7.17
C ALA A 85 3.34 -0.70 -7.09
N LYS A 86 4.33 -0.15 -7.81
CA LYS A 86 4.56 1.30 -7.91
C LYS A 86 3.42 2.06 -8.60
N LYS A 87 2.80 1.48 -9.64
CA LYS A 87 1.61 2.08 -10.27
C LYS A 87 0.45 2.17 -9.27
N LEU A 88 0.18 1.10 -8.52
CA LEU A 88 -0.82 1.12 -7.46
C LEU A 88 -0.49 2.16 -6.37
N GLU A 89 0.76 2.18 -5.91
CA GLU A 89 1.25 3.17 -4.93
C GLU A 89 1.03 4.60 -5.45
N TYR A 90 1.33 4.86 -6.71
CA TYR A 90 1.11 6.16 -7.33
C TYR A 90 -0.36 6.57 -7.35
N VAL A 91 -1.27 5.67 -7.76
CA VAL A 91 -2.72 5.98 -7.78
C VAL A 91 -3.21 6.31 -6.37
N MET A 92 -2.85 5.49 -5.38
CA MET A 92 -3.25 5.66 -3.99
C MET A 92 -2.64 6.90 -3.33
N MET A 93 -1.39 7.22 -3.64
CA MET A 93 -0.74 8.45 -3.21
C MET A 93 -1.43 9.66 -3.82
N SER A 94 -1.71 9.64 -5.12
CA SER A 94 -2.39 10.74 -5.81
C SER A 94 -3.72 11.08 -5.15
N THR A 95 -4.53 10.08 -4.81
CA THR A 95 -5.80 10.31 -4.07
C THR A 95 -5.59 10.85 -2.65
N SER A 96 -4.41 10.68 -2.06
CA SER A 96 -4.08 11.23 -0.74
C SER A 96 -3.67 12.70 -0.81
N TYR A 97 -3.16 13.17 -1.96
CA TYR A 97 -2.63 14.52 -2.16
C TYR A 97 -3.61 15.50 -2.82
N THR A 98 -4.64 15.00 -3.51
CA THR A 98 -5.65 15.85 -4.15
C THR A 98 -7.07 15.48 -3.73
N ASN A 99 -7.93 16.50 -3.69
CA ASN A 99 -9.39 16.33 -3.60
C ASN A 99 -10.03 16.24 -4.99
N GLU A 100 -9.24 16.37 -6.05
CA GLU A 100 -9.70 16.21 -7.42
C GLU A 100 -9.89 14.72 -7.74
N PRO A 101 -10.90 14.35 -8.54
CA PRO A 101 -11.06 12.98 -8.98
C PRO A 101 -9.88 12.53 -9.85
N VAL A 102 -9.29 11.38 -9.52
CA VAL A 102 -8.16 10.75 -10.22
C VAL A 102 -8.70 9.68 -11.17
N PRO A 103 -8.69 9.90 -12.49
CA PRO A 103 -9.08 8.87 -13.44
C PRO A 103 -7.95 7.85 -13.65
N PHE A 104 -8.31 6.59 -13.88
CA PHE A 104 -7.40 5.52 -14.31
C PHE A 104 -8.16 4.50 -15.16
N ARG A 105 -7.43 3.69 -15.93
CA ARG A 105 -7.99 2.63 -16.78
C ARG A 105 -7.42 1.27 -16.38
N VAL A 106 -8.18 0.23 -16.64
CA VAL A 106 -7.75 -1.16 -16.46
C VAL A 106 -8.00 -1.91 -17.77
N GLY A 107 -6.95 -2.10 -18.55
CA GLY A 107 -6.96 -2.73 -19.88
C GLY A 107 -7.62 -1.86 -20.94
N GLU A 108 -8.17 -2.50 -21.98
CA GLU A 108 -9.02 -1.84 -22.99
C GLU A 108 -10.41 -1.43 -22.46
N GLY A 109 -10.64 -1.56 -21.14
CA GLY A 109 -11.93 -1.42 -20.50
C GLY A 109 -12.30 -0.01 -20.02
N ASP A 110 -13.27 0.03 -19.10
CA ASP A 110 -13.89 1.24 -18.56
C ASP A 110 -12.89 2.14 -17.82
N CYS A 111 -13.05 3.46 -17.97
CA CYS A 111 -12.34 4.46 -17.17
C CYS A 111 -12.95 4.48 -15.76
N TRP A 112 -12.11 4.32 -14.74
CA TRP A 112 -12.47 4.38 -13.33
C TRP A 112 -12.04 5.71 -12.74
N ILE A 113 -12.83 6.21 -11.81
CA ILE A 113 -12.54 7.42 -11.05
C ILE A 113 -12.35 7.06 -9.59
N LEU A 114 -11.24 7.54 -9.06
CA LEU A 114 -10.90 7.50 -7.66
C LEU A 114 -11.02 8.92 -7.08
N GLU A 115 -11.95 9.14 -6.17
CA GLU A 115 -12.20 10.47 -5.60
C GLU A 115 -12.17 10.42 -4.07
N ARG A 116 -11.51 11.41 -3.45
CA ARG A 116 -11.54 11.62 -2.01
C ARG A 116 -12.23 12.93 -1.68
N GLN A 117 -13.21 12.87 -0.79
CA GLN A 117 -13.86 14.03 -0.21
C GLN A 117 -13.78 13.93 1.32
N ASN A 118 -12.93 14.75 1.93
CA ASN A 118 -12.62 14.69 3.35
C ASN A 118 -12.07 13.30 3.76
N GLU A 119 -12.77 12.59 4.66
CA GLU A 119 -12.41 11.24 5.11
C GLU A 119 -13.08 10.13 4.30
N LYS A 120 -13.90 10.48 3.29
CA LYS A 120 -14.64 9.53 2.46
C LYS A 120 -13.96 9.37 1.10
N CYS A 121 -13.80 8.12 0.69
CA CYS A 121 -13.27 7.73 -0.60
C CYS A 121 -14.37 7.11 -1.46
N TYR A 122 -14.30 7.32 -2.77
CA TYR A 122 -15.23 6.82 -3.77
C TYR A 122 -14.45 6.18 -4.92
N LEU A 123 -14.97 5.08 -5.44
CA LEU A 123 -14.42 4.37 -6.59
C LEU A 123 -15.57 3.96 -7.49
N TYR A 124 -15.68 4.57 -8.66
CA TYR A 124 -16.82 4.42 -9.56
C TYR A 124 -16.38 4.53 -11.02
N ARG A 125 -17.20 4.08 -11.97
CA ARG A 125 -16.88 4.19 -13.39
C ARG A 125 -17.18 5.60 -13.89
N HIS A 126 -16.40 6.06 -14.85
CA HIS A 126 -16.60 7.35 -15.50
C HIS A 126 -17.99 7.39 -16.16
N GLY A 127 -18.79 8.41 -15.82
CA GLY A 127 -20.17 8.55 -16.29
C GLY A 127 -21.23 7.86 -15.42
N GLU A 128 -20.82 7.10 -14.40
CA GLU A 128 -21.73 6.54 -13.39
C GLU A 128 -21.82 7.43 -12.16
N GLU A 129 -22.87 7.22 -11.35
CA GLU A 129 -22.99 7.85 -10.04
C GLU A 129 -21.89 7.35 -9.09
N LYS A 130 -21.56 8.18 -8.09
CA LYS A 130 -20.55 7.82 -7.09
C LYS A 130 -20.99 6.56 -6.35
N SER A 131 -20.05 5.64 -6.18
CA SER A 131 -20.23 4.43 -5.37
C SER A 131 -20.56 4.76 -3.91
N VAL A 132 -20.97 3.76 -3.14
CA VAL A 132 -21.01 3.87 -1.68
C VAL A 132 -19.63 4.28 -1.14
N SER A 133 -19.61 5.32 -0.30
CA SER A 133 -18.38 5.83 0.31
C SER A 133 -17.66 4.75 1.11
N CYS A 134 -16.33 4.74 1.04
CA CYS A 134 -15.47 3.82 1.77
C CYS A 134 -14.33 4.58 2.46
N THR A 135 -13.65 3.93 3.40
CA THR A 135 -12.41 4.46 3.99
C THR A 135 -11.24 4.30 3.01
N ILE A 136 -10.10 4.96 3.27
CA ILE A 136 -8.88 4.79 2.46
C ILE A 136 -8.38 3.33 2.47
N ASP A 137 -8.53 2.63 3.60
CA ASP A 137 -8.15 1.22 3.72
C ASP A 137 -9.04 0.33 2.86
N GLN A 138 -10.36 0.56 2.89
CA GLN A 138 -11.32 -0.19 2.06
C GLN A 138 -11.15 0.12 0.57
N LEU A 139 -10.84 1.38 0.24
CA LEU A 139 -10.53 1.78 -1.12
C LEU A 139 -9.28 1.03 -1.62
N PHE A 140 -8.23 0.95 -0.81
CA PHE A 140 -7.04 0.19 -1.14
C PHE A 140 -7.35 -1.29 -1.37
N GLU A 141 -8.17 -1.90 -0.51
CA GLU A 141 -8.61 -3.29 -0.70
C GLU A 141 -9.37 -3.48 -2.02
N ARG A 142 -10.29 -2.58 -2.37
CA ARG A 142 -11.00 -2.62 -3.67
C ARG A 142 -10.05 -2.44 -4.85
N MET A 143 -9.00 -1.63 -4.71
CA MET A 143 -8.01 -1.46 -5.78
C MET A 143 -7.22 -2.74 -6.04
N LEU A 144 -7.04 -3.61 -5.03
CA LEU A 144 -6.36 -4.89 -5.18
C LEU A 144 -7.19 -5.95 -5.91
N ASP A 145 -8.49 -5.72 -6.12
CA ASP A 145 -9.35 -6.60 -6.91
C ASP A 145 -9.17 -6.39 -8.43
N PHE A 146 -8.66 -5.22 -8.85
CA PHE A 146 -8.35 -4.97 -10.25
C PHE A 146 -7.18 -5.83 -10.73
N ASP A 147 -7.18 -6.12 -12.02
CA ASP A 147 -5.99 -6.65 -12.66
C ASP A 147 -4.94 -5.55 -12.82
N LEU A 148 -4.03 -5.46 -11.84
CA LEU A 148 -2.98 -4.45 -11.84
C LEU A 148 -1.98 -4.63 -13.00
N GLU A 149 -1.97 -5.77 -13.71
CA GLU A 149 -1.18 -5.93 -14.93
C GLU A 149 -1.71 -5.06 -16.07
N LEU A 150 -3.01 -4.82 -16.07
CA LEU A 150 -3.71 -4.01 -17.06
C LEU A 150 -3.89 -2.56 -16.59
N LEU A 151 -3.38 -2.19 -15.42
CA LEU A 151 -3.53 -0.83 -14.89
C LEU A 151 -2.75 0.18 -15.76
N GLU A 152 -3.51 1.06 -16.39
CA GLU A 152 -3.04 2.20 -17.17
C GLU A 152 -3.49 3.47 -16.46
N ILE A 153 -2.53 4.29 -16.07
CA ILE A 153 -2.81 5.56 -15.40
C ILE A 153 -2.70 6.61 -16.49
N ASP A 154 -3.86 7.13 -16.91
CA ASP A 154 -3.93 8.28 -17.80
C ASP A 154 -3.54 9.49 -16.94
N ILE A 155 -2.23 9.74 -16.79
CA ILE A 155 -1.73 10.86 -15.99
C ILE A 155 -2.19 12.12 -16.73
N PRO A 156 -3.23 12.84 -16.27
CA PRO A 156 -3.55 14.10 -16.92
C PRO A 156 -2.35 14.99 -16.64
N ASN A 157 -1.65 15.43 -17.70
CA ASN A 157 -0.50 16.32 -17.67
C ASN A 157 -0.49 17.19 -16.41
N LEU A 158 0.14 16.71 -15.34
CA LEU A 158 0.45 17.49 -14.16
C LEU A 158 1.57 18.40 -14.63
N LYS A 159 1.19 19.50 -15.28
CA LYS A 159 2.11 20.60 -15.50
C LYS A 159 2.63 20.95 -14.11
N PRO A 160 3.95 20.87 -13.87
CA PRO A 160 4.50 21.38 -12.64
C PRO A 160 4.14 22.87 -12.58
N ASN A 161 3.45 23.28 -11.52
CA ASN A 161 3.37 24.68 -11.14
C ASN A 161 4.73 25.13 -10.60
#